data_AF-A0A957FQU9-F1
#
_entry.id   AF-A0A957FQU9-F1
#
_cell.length_a   1.000
_cell.length_b   1.000
_cell.length_c   1.000
_cell.angle_alpha   90.00
_cell.angle_beta   90.00
_cell.angle_gamma   90.00
#
_symmetry.space_group_name_H-M   'P 1'
#
loop_
_entity.id
_entity.type
_entity.pdbx_description
1 polymer ?
#
loop_
_entity_poly.entity_id
_entity_poly.type
_entity_poly.pdbx_seq_one_letter_code
_entity_poly.pdbx_strand_id
1 'polypeptide(L)'
;MAKLQAYQQAHPETTIDLIGHSAGSIVIAHLLTQTKRDYPDLHFRRVIFLAPALTMDLFYKQVVTQQGQYDAFVCFTMKEERELADMVFKPVYPHSLLYFVSGVLEGDTIAPLTGLARFYITPPHGKLPVQEPYILDCRDFLLADGRLVLSDTSPSAPSGQRCLALNHGAFNEEAQTLASLQYLVAAPTI
;
A
#
# COMPACT_ATOMS: atom_id res chain seq x y z
N MET A 1 16.15 -2.84 14.81
CA MET A 1 16.88 -2.36 13.62
C MET A 1 18.38 -2.60 13.71
N ALA A 2 19.09 -2.25 14.79
CA ALA A 2 20.53 -2.53 14.93
C ALA A 2 20.97 -3.98 14.58
N LYS A 3 20.27 -4.99 15.10
CA LYS A 3 20.55 -6.41 14.77
C LYS A 3 20.35 -6.73 13.29
N LEU A 4 19.35 -6.11 12.66
CA LEU A 4 19.00 -6.35 11.26
C LEU A 4 20.03 -5.71 10.32
N GLN A 5 20.46 -4.47 10.63
CA GLN A 5 21.55 -3.82 9.90
C GLN A 5 22.86 -4.60 10.03
N ALA A 6 23.23 -5.01 11.25
CA ALA A 6 24.44 -5.80 11.46
C ALA A 6 24.40 -7.13 10.70
N TYR A 7 23.23 -7.77 10.63
CA TYR A 7 23.04 -8.99 9.85
C TYR A 7 23.21 -8.74 8.35
N GLN A 8 22.57 -7.71 7.80
CA GLN A 8 22.70 -7.36 6.38
C GLN A 8 24.14 -6.95 6.00
N GLN A 9 24.87 -6.28 6.90
CA GLN A 9 26.29 -5.94 6.69
C GLN A 9 27.18 -7.19 6.68
N ALA A 10 26.89 -8.19 7.53
CA ALA A 10 27.61 -9.46 7.55
C ALA A 10 27.22 -10.39 6.39
N HIS A 11 26.01 -10.22 5.85
CA HIS A 11 25.41 -11.04 4.80
C HIS A 11 24.82 -10.15 3.70
N PRO A 12 25.64 -9.51 2.85
CA PRO A 12 25.18 -8.55 1.84
C PRO A 12 24.17 -9.11 0.82
N GLU A 13 24.09 -10.43 0.68
CA GLU A 13 23.09 -11.14 -0.12
C GLU A 13 21.69 -11.14 0.50
N THR A 14 21.57 -10.76 1.79
CA THR A 14 20.30 -10.75 2.51
C THR A 14 19.42 -9.62 2.01
N THR A 15 18.26 -10.00 1.48
CA THR A 15 17.22 -9.07 1.05
C THR A 15 16.08 -9.05 2.07
N ILE A 16 15.51 -7.86 2.28
CA ILE A 16 14.45 -7.64 3.26
C ILE A 16 13.26 -7.01 2.54
N ASP A 17 12.12 -7.70 2.55
CA ASP A 17 10.86 -7.16 2.07
C ASP A 17 9.97 -6.81 3.26
N LEU A 18 9.34 -5.63 3.21
CA LEU A 18 8.37 -5.17 4.20
C LEU A 18 6.97 -5.34 3.63
N ILE A 19 6.11 -6.10 4.31
CA ILE A 19 4.72 -6.33 3.88
C ILE A 19 3.78 -5.89 5.00
N GLY A 20 2.91 -4.92 4.70
CA GLY A 20 1.97 -4.37 5.67
C GLY A 20 0.55 -4.39 5.14
N HIS A 21 -0.34 -5.07 5.86
CA HIS A 21 -1.78 -5.02 5.62
C HIS A 21 -2.43 -3.96 6.51
N SER A 22 -3.35 -3.17 5.95
CA SER A 22 -4.15 -2.22 6.73
C SER A 22 -3.27 -1.28 7.58
N ALA A 23 -3.46 -1.27 8.90
CA ALA A 23 -2.64 -0.51 9.85
C ALA A 23 -1.15 -0.94 9.87
N GLY A 24 -0.81 -2.14 9.40
CA GLY A 24 0.58 -2.56 9.21
C GLY A 24 1.36 -1.63 8.27
N SER A 25 0.68 -1.00 7.31
CA SER A 25 1.30 0.02 6.44
C SER A 25 1.71 1.29 7.20
N ILE A 26 0.99 1.66 8.26
CA ILE A 26 1.35 2.77 9.16
C ILE A 26 2.63 2.42 9.92
N VAL A 27 2.71 1.19 10.46
CA VAL A 27 3.91 0.71 11.16
C VAL A 27 5.13 0.76 10.24
N ILE A 28 4.99 0.29 8.98
CA ILE A 28 6.08 0.34 8.00
C ILE A 28 6.47 1.76 7.64
N ALA A 29 5.52 2.68 7.45
CA ALA A 29 5.83 4.08 7.17
C ALA A 29 6.72 4.70 8.26
N HIS A 30 6.34 4.52 9.53
CA HIS A 30 7.14 5.00 10.66
C HIS A 30 8.50 4.29 10.75
N LEU A 31 8.53 2.98 10.45
CA LEU A 31 9.76 2.21 10.39
C LEU A 31 10.75 2.76 9.35
N LEU A 32 10.28 3.10 8.14
CA LEU A 32 11.13 3.67 7.08
C LEU A 32 11.76 4.99 7.53
N THR A 33 10.95 5.86 8.14
CA THR A 33 11.43 7.15 8.67
C THR A 33 12.48 6.95 9.75
N GLN A 34 12.22 6.05 10.70
CA GLN A 34 13.18 5.75 11.77
C GLN A 34 14.46 5.11 11.23
N THR A 35 14.34 4.20 10.26
CA THR A 35 15.47 3.50 9.66
C THR A 35 16.39 4.47 8.95
N LYS A 36 15.86 5.36 8.09
CA LYS A 36 16.67 6.36 7.40
C LYS A 36 17.44 7.27 8.37
N ARG A 37 16.83 7.62 9.50
CA ARG A 37 17.44 8.51 10.50
C ARG A 37 18.52 7.81 11.34
N ASP A 38 18.21 6.62 11.84
CA ASP A 38 19.01 5.96 12.89
C ASP A 38 19.90 4.83 12.33
N TYR A 39 19.60 4.33 11.14
CA TYR A 39 20.20 3.15 10.50
C TYR A 39 20.30 3.35 8.97
N PRO A 40 21.00 4.38 8.48
CA PRO A 40 21.01 4.74 7.06
C PRO A 40 21.57 3.64 6.15
N ASP A 41 22.39 2.73 6.69
CA ASP A 41 22.97 1.61 5.93
C ASP A 41 22.02 0.41 5.80
N LEU A 42 20.90 0.38 6.52
CA LEU A 42 19.92 -0.69 6.45
C LEU A 42 19.00 -0.48 5.24
N HIS A 43 19.10 -1.34 4.24
CA HIS A 43 18.35 -1.20 2.99
C HIS A 43 17.24 -2.24 2.86
N PHE A 44 16.10 -1.84 2.31
CA PHE A 44 14.98 -2.74 2.04
C PHE A 44 14.87 -3.02 0.54
N ARG A 45 14.65 -4.26 0.15
CA ARG A 45 14.46 -4.58 -1.27
C ARG A 45 13.09 -4.08 -1.75
N ARG A 46 12.03 -4.42 -1.02
CA ARG A 46 10.66 -4.07 -1.42
C ARG A 46 9.78 -3.66 -0.26
N VAL A 47 8.88 -2.71 -0.52
CA VAL A 47 7.75 -2.37 0.35
C VAL A 47 6.46 -2.77 -0.35
N ILE A 48 5.64 -3.60 0.30
CA ILE A 48 4.35 -4.06 -0.21
C ILE A 48 3.25 -3.67 0.77
N PHE A 49 2.29 -2.88 0.31
CA PHE A 49 1.10 -2.54 1.07
C PHE A 49 -0.12 -3.30 0.57
N LEU A 50 -0.95 -3.74 1.50
CA LEU A 50 -2.20 -4.46 1.23
C LEU A 50 -3.35 -3.70 1.90
N ALA A 51 -4.29 -3.17 1.13
CA ALA A 51 -5.38 -2.33 1.60
C ALA A 51 -4.94 -1.31 2.69
N PRO A 52 -3.95 -0.44 2.40
CA PRO A 52 -3.30 0.38 3.43
C PRO A 52 -4.27 1.36 4.08
N ALA A 53 -4.37 1.32 5.41
CA ALA A 53 -5.10 2.30 6.22
C ALA A 53 -4.27 3.57 6.48
N LEU A 54 -3.31 3.85 5.61
CA LEU A 54 -2.32 4.90 5.73
C LEU A 54 -2.87 6.19 5.12
N THR A 55 -2.85 7.31 5.84
CA THR A 55 -3.23 8.61 5.26
C THR A 55 -2.26 9.01 4.15
N MET A 56 -2.74 9.69 3.11
CA MET A 56 -1.87 10.12 2.02
C MET A 56 -0.81 11.14 2.46
N ASP A 57 -1.08 11.94 3.50
CA ASP A 57 -0.09 12.83 4.11
C ASP A 57 1.07 12.03 4.73
N LEU A 58 0.74 10.98 5.50
CA LEU A 58 1.75 10.11 6.10
C LEU A 58 2.51 9.32 5.02
N PHE A 59 1.80 8.82 4.01
CA PHE A 59 2.38 8.14 2.86
C PHE A 59 3.38 9.03 2.10
N TYR A 60 3.02 10.29 1.85
CA TYR A 60 3.92 11.26 1.22
C TYR A 60 5.21 11.44 2.03
N LYS A 61 5.05 11.80 3.31
CA LYS A 61 6.16 12.15 4.21
C LYS A 61 7.07 10.97 4.56
N GLN A 62 6.56 9.75 4.51
CA GLN A 62 7.26 8.58 5.06
C GLN A 62 7.48 7.44 4.07
N VAL A 63 6.92 7.51 2.87
CA VAL A 63 7.17 6.53 1.81
C VAL A 63 7.66 7.24 0.56
N VAL A 64 6.85 8.13 -0.03
CA VAL A 64 7.18 8.78 -1.31
C VAL A 64 8.51 9.55 -1.25
N THR A 65 8.76 10.25 -0.15
CA THR A 65 10.00 11.02 0.09
C THR A 65 11.19 10.18 0.60
N GLN A 66 10.97 8.88 0.84
CA GLN A 66 11.99 7.93 1.33
C GLN A 66 12.56 7.05 0.20
N GLN A 67 12.38 7.46 -1.06
CA GLN A 67 13.04 6.83 -2.20
C GLN A 67 14.55 6.73 -1.96
N GLY A 68 15.13 5.57 -2.29
CA GLY A 68 16.52 5.24 -2.00
C GLY A 68 16.74 4.43 -0.71
N GLN A 69 15.77 4.39 0.22
CA GLN A 69 15.80 3.43 1.35
C GLN A 69 15.24 2.05 0.97
N TYR A 70 14.54 2.00 -0.17
CA TYR A 70 14.03 0.77 -0.75
C TYR A 70 14.09 0.81 -2.29
N ASP A 71 14.19 -0.37 -2.92
CA ASP A 71 14.32 -0.47 -4.37
C ASP A 71 12.96 -0.44 -5.08
N ALA A 72 11.97 -1.15 -4.52
CA ALA A 72 10.66 -1.32 -5.14
C ALA A 72 9.50 -1.07 -4.16
N PHE A 73 8.37 -0.62 -4.71
CA PHE A 73 7.12 -0.44 -3.99
C PHE A 73 5.96 -1.06 -4.77
N VAL A 74 5.03 -1.74 -4.09
CA VAL A 74 3.78 -2.22 -4.66
C VAL A 74 2.64 -2.03 -3.67
N CYS A 75 1.51 -1.51 -4.12
CA CYS A 75 0.28 -1.38 -3.35
C CYS A 75 -0.82 -2.24 -3.97
N PHE A 76 -1.33 -3.20 -3.21
CA PHE A 76 -2.55 -3.93 -3.51
C PHE A 76 -3.71 -3.25 -2.81
N THR A 77 -4.75 -2.88 -3.55
CA THR A 77 -5.97 -2.34 -2.93
C THR A 77 -7.20 -2.55 -3.80
N MET A 78 -8.38 -2.16 -3.32
CA MET A 78 -9.62 -2.38 -4.04
C MET A 78 -9.92 -1.30 -5.08
N LYS A 79 -10.65 -1.70 -6.12
CA LYS A 79 -11.37 -0.76 -6.99
C LYS A 79 -12.49 -0.09 -6.22
N GLU A 80 -12.85 1.11 -6.62
CA GLU A 80 -13.90 1.89 -5.96
C GLU A 80 -15.24 1.14 -5.87
N GLU A 81 -15.63 0.43 -6.93
CA GLU A 81 -16.87 -0.34 -6.96
C GLU A 81 -16.86 -1.50 -5.94
N ARG A 82 -15.68 -2.02 -5.60
CA ARG A 82 -15.51 -3.06 -4.60
C ARG A 82 -15.52 -2.49 -3.19
N GLU A 83 -14.87 -1.35 -2.97
CA GLU A 83 -14.93 -0.60 -1.69
C GLU A 83 -16.36 -0.23 -1.30
N LEU A 84 -17.18 0.18 -2.28
CA LEU A 84 -18.59 0.53 -2.05
C LEU A 84 -19.48 -0.70 -1.82
N ALA A 85 -19.09 -1.88 -2.32
CA ALA A 85 -19.83 -3.12 -2.17
C ALA A 85 -19.42 -3.93 -0.91
N ASP A 86 -18.22 -3.68 -0.39
CA ASP A 86 -17.75 -4.25 0.88
C ASP A 86 -18.50 -3.59 2.03
N MET A 87 -19.33 -4.32 2.76
CA MET A 87 -20.11 -3.79 3.88
C MET A 87 -19.61 -4.43 5.17
N VAL A 88 -18.61 -3.82 5.81
CA VAL A 88 -17.87 -4.45 6.92
C VAL A 88 -18.72 -4.60 8.19
N PHE A 89 -19.65 -3.68 8.46
CA PHE A 89 -20.51 -3.70 9.65
C PHE A 89 -22.00 -3.74 9.26
N LYS A 90 -22.47 -4.84 8.67
CA LYS A 90 -23.91 -4.98 8.39
C LYS A 90 -24.74 -5.04 9.69
N PRO A 91 -25.88 -4.35 9.78
CA PRO A 91 -26.46 -3.38 8.83
C PRO A 91 -26.08 -1.91 9.10
N VAL A 92 -25.18 -1.67 10.05
CA VAL A 92 -24.88 -0.36 10.66
C VAL A 92 -24.06 0.56 9.75
N TYR A 93 -23.18 0.00 8.91
CA TYR A 93 -22.30 0.78 8.03
C TYR A 93 -22.27 0.16 6.61
N PRO A 94 -22.62 0.93 5.56
CA PRO A 94 -22.84 0.39 4.23
C PRO A 94 -21.59 0.32 3.34
N HIS A 95 -20.39 0.60 3.87
CA HIS A 95 -19.16 0.66 3.09
C HIS A 95 -18.00 -0.10 3.77
N SER A 96 -16.84 -0.12 3.11
CA SER A 96 -15.68 -0.89 3.54
C SER A 96 -15.09 -0.39 4.85
N LEU A 97 -14.18 -1.18 5.43
CA LEU A 97 -13.43 -0.75 6.61
C LEU A 97 -12.62 0.53 6.36
N LEU A 98 -12.00 0.67 5.19
CA LEU A 98 -11.21 1.87 4.89
C LEU A 98 -12.08 3.11 4.73
N TYR A 99 -13.29 2.94 4.18
CA TYR A 99 -14.30 3.99 4.18
C TYR A 99 -14.68 4.43 5.61
N PHE A 100 -14.85 3.47 6.52
CA PHE A 100 -15.11 3.76 7.93
C PHE A 100 -13.95 4.50 8.59
N VAL A 101 -12.71 4.06 8.37
CA VAL A 101 -11.51 4.73 8.88
C VAL A 101 -11.44 6.16 8.36
N SER A 102 -11.53 6.34 7.04
CA SER A 102 -11.44 7.62 6.34
C SER A 102 -12.50 8.63 6.79
N GLY A 103 -13.75 8.18 6.95
CA GLY A 103 -14.89 9.06 7.22
C GLY A 103 -15.26 9.22 8.69
N VAL A 104 -14.77 8.36 9.59
CA VAL A 104 -15.19 8.33 11.00
C VAL A 104 -14.02 8.40 11.98
N LEU A 105 -12.90 7.75 11.69
CA LEU A 105 -11.82 7.58 12.69
C LEU A 105 -10.67 8.59 12.56
N GLU A 106 -10.42 9.12 11.36
CA GLU A 106 -9.31 10.05 11.12
C GLU A 106 -9.63 11.53 11.44
N GLY A 107 -10.89 11.87 11.76
CA GLY A 107 -11.29 13.20 12.24
C GLY A 107 -12.60 13.74 11.65
N ASP A 108 -12.77 15.06 11.71
CA ASP A 108 -14.02 15.76 11.36
C ASP A 108 -14.30 15.85 9.84
N THR A 109 -13.32 15.47 9.01
CA THR A 109 -13.42 15.47 7.54
C THR A 109 -12.95 14.15 6.96
N ILE A 110 -13.46 13.79 5.78
CA ILE A 110 -13.04 12.59 5.05
C ILE A 110 -11.53 12.65 4.76
N ALA A 111 -10.76 11.80 5.43
CA ALA A 111 -9.31 11.74 5.28
C ALA A 111 -8.89 10.93 4.05
N PRO A 112 -8.04 11.46 3.15
CA PRO A 112 -7.50 10.69 2.04
C PRO A 112 -6.63 9.54 2.53
N LEU A 113 -7.01 8.31 2.21
CA LEU A 113 -6.24 7.11 2.53
C LEU A 113 -5.60 6.53 1.27
N THR A 114 -4.36 6.05 1.38
CA THR A 114 -3.61 5.40 0.30
C THR A 114 -4.30 4.14 -0.21
N GLY A 115 -5.10 3.46 0.63
CA GLY A 115 -5.86 2.28 0.20
C GLY A 115 -7.12 2.61 -0.59
N LEU A 116 -7.60 3.86 -0.56
CA LEU A 116 -8.83 4.24 -1.23
C LEU A 116 -8.54 4.85 -2.61
N ALA A 117 -8.72 4.04 -3.67
CA ALA A 117 -8.39 4.39 -5.05
C ALA A 117 -8.99 5.71 -5.54
N ARG A 118 -10.18 6.09 -5.06
CA ARG A 118 -10.85 7.37 -5.36
C ARG A 118 -10.01 8.63 -5.12
N PHE A 119 -8.97 8.59 -4.29
CA PHE A 119 -8.15 9.76 -4.00
C PHE A 119 -7.02 9.98 -5.02
N TYR A 120 -6.73 9.01 -5.89
CA TYR A 120 -5.65 9.12 -6.88
C TYR A 120 -6.01 8.58 -8.27
N ILE A 121 -7.11 7.83 -8.42
CA ILE A 121 -7.67 7.46 -9.72
C ILE A 121 -8.80 8.42 -10.08
N THR A 122 -8.60 9.18 -11.15
CA THR A 122 -9.59 10.12 -11.65
C THR A 122 -10.80 9.37 -12.23
N PRO A 123 -12.03 9.66 -11.80
CA PRO A 123 -13.23 9.07 -12.39
C PRO A 123 -13.44 9.60 -13.83
N PRO A 124 -14.10 8.83 -14.72
CA PRO A 124 -14.24 9.18 -16.16
C PRO A 124 -14.81 10.57 -16.46
N HIS A 125 -15.64 11.12 -15.57
CA HIS A 125 -16.31 12.41 -15.74
C HIS A 125 -16.16 13.34 -14.52
N GLY A 126 -15.05 13.27 -13.78
CA GLY A 126 -14.87 14.08 -12.59
C GLY A 126 -13.42 14.49 -12.32
N LYS A 127 -13.21 15.07 -11.14
CA LYS A 127 -11.90 15.40 -10.60
C LYS A 127 -11.67 14.58 -9.34
N LEU A 128 -10.41 14.49 -8.91
CA LEU A 128 -10.10 13.92 -7.60
C LEU A 128 -10.79 14.74 -6.50
N PRO A 129 -11.26 14.10 -5.41
CA PRO A 129 -11.89 14.79 -4.29
C PRO A 129 -10.97 15.83 -3.63
N VAL A 130 -9.66 15.58 -3.65
CA VAL A 130 -8.61 16.44 -3.08
C VAL A 130 -7.52 16.60 -4.13
N GLN A 131 -7.04 17.83 -4.34
CA GLN A 131 -6.04 18.19 -5.36
C GLN A 131 -4.85 18.96 -4.77
N GLU A 132 -4.53 18.71 -3.51
CA GLU A 132 -3.34 19.27 -2.88
C GLU A 132 -2.07 18.73 -3.57
N PRO A 133 -0.99 19.52 -3.69
CA PRO A 133 0.22 19.11 -4.41
C PRO A 133 0.80 17.75 -3.94
N TYR A 134 0.84 17.51 -2.63
CA TYR A 134 1.36 16.23 -2.10
C TYR A 134 0.48 15.03 -2.46
N ILE A 135 -0.84 15.22 -2.66
CA ILE A 135 -1.75 14.17 -3.14
C ILE A 135 -1.43 13.83 -4.59
N LEU A 136 -1.13 14.83 -5.42
CA LEU A 136 -0.72 14.63 -6.80
C LEU A 136 0.63 13.88 -6.88
N ASP A 137 1.59 14.23 -6.02
CA ASP A 137 2.84 13.48 -5.90
C ASP A 137 2.61 12.01 -5.49
N CYS A 138 1.73 11.77 -4.51
CA CYS A 138 1.34 10.41 -4.12
C CYS A 138 0.66 9.64 -5.25
N ARG A 139 -0.23 10.30 -5.99
CA ARG A 139 -0.88 9.74 -7.17
C ARG A 139 0.15 9.33 -8.21
N ASP A 140 1.03 10.24 -8.60
CA ASP A 140 2.01 9.98 -9.64
C ASP A 140 2.98 8.87 -9.19
N PHE A 141 3.31 8.83 -7.89
CA PHE A 141 4.07 7.72 -7.30
C PHE A 141 3.32 6.38 -7.38
N LEU A 142 2.03 6.32 -7.06
CA LEU A 142 1.22 5.09 -7.07
C LEU A 142 0.93 4.59 -8.49
N LEU A 143 0.68 5.51 -9.42
CA LEU A 143 0.32 5.20 -10.81
C LEU A 143 1.52 4.95 -11.72
N ALA A 144 2.75 5.14 -11.23
CA ALA A 144 3.93 4.70 -11.95
C ALA A 144 3.90 3.15 -12.13
N ASP A 145 4.50 2.70 -13.24
CA ASP A 145 4.37 1.31 -13.69
C ASP A 145 4.76 0.29 -12.60
N GLY A 146 3.95 -0.75 -12.47
CA GLY A 146 4.15 -1.84 -11.52
C GLY A 146 3.90 -1.53 -10.04
N ARG A 147 3.47 -0.32 -9.66
CA ARG A 147 3.31 0.06 -8.24
C ARG A 147 1.91 -0.09 -7.67
N LEU A 148 0.90 -0.28 -8.51
CA LEU A 148 -0.49 -0.43 -8.08
C LEU A 148 -1.12 -1.68 -8.69
N VAL A 149 -1.74 -2.49 -7.83
CA VAL A 149 -2.53 -3.65 -8.21
C VAL A 149 -3.93 -3.49 -7.62
N LEU A 150 -4.91 -3.25 -8.49
CA LEU A 150 -6.31 -3.14 -8.08
C LEU A 150 -6.97 -4.52 -8.05
N SER A 151 -7.80 -4.78 -7.04
CA SER A 151 -8.61 -5.99 -6.92
C SER A 151 -9.41 -6.32 -8.18
N ASP A 152 -9.83 -7.58 -8.31
CA ASP A 152 -10.65 -8.04 -9.43
C ASP A 152 -9.90 -7.89 -10.76
N THR A 153 -8.66 -8.37 -10.77
CA THR A 153 -7.79 -8.40 -11.95
C THR A 153 -8.24 -9.45 -12.95
N SER A 154 -7.97 -9.21 -14.25
CA SER A 154 -8.17 -10.23 -15.29
C SER A 154 -7.42 -11.54 -14.97
N PRO A 155 -7.96 -12.72 -15.31
CA PRO A 155 -7.24 -14.00 -15.24
C PRO A 155 -5.91 -14.02 -16.02
N SER A 156 -5.78 -13.14 -17.02
CA SER A 156 -4.57 -12.96 -17.83
C SER A 156 -3.52 -12.02 -17.21
N ALA A 157 -3.80 -11.39 -16.06
CA ALA A 157 -2.84 -10.47 -15.44
C ALA A 157 -1.52 -11.18 -15.09
N PRO A 158 -0.34 -10.51 -15.21
CA PRO A 158 0.94 -11.14 -14.90
C PRO A 158 1.06 -11.60 -13.44
N SER A 159 1.89 -12.61 -13.16
CA SER A 159 2.24 -12.98 -11.79
C SER A 159 2.84 -11.78 -11.04
N GLY A 160 2.48 -11.60 -9.76
CA GLY A 160 2.83 -10.41 -8.99
C GLY A 160 1.91 -9.21 -9.23
N GLN A 161 1.02 -9.28 -10.23
CA GLN A 161 0.02 -8.25 -10.54
C GLN A 161 -1.41 -8.81 -10.56
N ARG A 162 -1.64 -9.99 -9.97
CA ARG A 162 -3.00 -10.57 -9.80
C ARG A 162 -3.51 -10.28 -8.40
N CYS A 163 -4.77 -9.88 -8.29
CA CYS A 163 -5.46 -9.68 -7.03
C CYS A 163 -6.95 -9.97 -7.19
N LEU A 164 -7.46 -10.98 -6.47
CA LEU A 164 -8.89 -11.27 -6.42
C LEU A 164 -9.48 -11.03 -5.01
N ALA A 165 -8.77 -10.33 -4.13
CA ALA A 165 -9.30 -9.89 -2.84
C ALA A 165 -10.47 -8.90 -3.04
N LEU A 166 -11.69 -9.30 -2.69
CA LEU A 166 -12.92 -8.51 -2.91
C LEU A 166 -13.45 -7.79 -1.67
N ASN A 167 -12.77 -7.93 -0.53
CA ASN A 167 -13.07 -7.23 0.70
C ASN A 167 -11.77 -6.97 1.47
N HIS A 168 -11.83 -6.10 2.48
CA HIS A 168 -10.66 -5.67 3.24
C HIS A 168 -9.83 -6.81 3.85
N GLY A 169 -10.50 -7.86 4.35
CA GLY A 169 -9.84 -9.02 4.98
C GLY A 169 -9.22 -10.00 4.00
N ALA A 170 -9.66 -10.03 2.74
CA ALA A 170 -9.25 -11.05 1.79
C ALA A 170 -7.79 -10.88 1.28
N PHE A 171 -7.14 -9.73 1.49
CA PHE A 171 -5.81 -9.46 0.91
C PHE A 171 -4.68 -10.38 1.41
N ASN A 172 -4.83 -10.99 2.59
CA ASN A 172 -3.89 -11.96 3.15
C ASN A 172 -4.45 -13.39 3.21
N GLU A 173 -5.59 -13.65 2.57
CA GLU A 173 -6.27 -14.95 2.58
C GLU A 173 -6.56 -15.48 1.17
N GLU A 174 -6.81 -14.58 0.21
CA GLU A 174 -7.20 -14.96 -1.15
C GLU A 174 -6.01 -15.53 -1.93
N ALA A 175 -6.19 -16.75 -2.46
CA ALA A 175 -5.12 -17.57 -2.99
C ALA A 175 -4.33 -16.92 -4.15
N GLN A 176 -4.99 -16.22 -5.07
CA GLN A 176 -4.32 -15.56 -6.20
C GLN A 176 -3.55 -14.31 -5.76
N THR A 177 -4.10 -13.57 -4.81
CA THR A 177 -3.43 -12.42 -4.18
C THR A 177 -2.19 -12.91 -3.43
N LEU A 178 -2.30 -13.97 -2.64
CA LEU A 178 -1.16 -14.60 -1.96
C LEU A 178 -0.12 -15.14 -2.95
N ALA A 179 -0.54 -15.75 -4.07
CA ALA A 179 0.38 -16.20 -5.12
C ALA A 179 1.15 -15.03 -5.75
N SER A 180 0.53 -13.87 -5.94
CA SER A 180 1.24 -12.65 -6.36
C SER A 180 2.27 -12.19 -5.33
N LEU A 181 1.92 -12.21 -4.04
CA LEU A 181 2.87 -11.85 -2.98
C LEU A 181 4.06 -12.81 -2.94
N GLN A 182 3.82 -14.11 -3.03
CA GLN A 182 4.86 -15.13 -3.10
C GLN A 182 5.77 -14.91 -4.31
N TYR A 183 5.19 -14.61 -5.48
CA TYR A 183 5.95 -14.28 -6.67
C TYR A 183 6.84 -13.06 -6.47
N LEU A 184 6.30 -11.96 -5.92
CA LEU A 184 7.08 -10.75 -5.67
C LEU A 184 8.24 -11.02 -4.71
N VAL A 185 7.99 -11.71 -3.60
CA VAL A 185 9.03 -12.04 -2.61
C VAL A 185 10.08 -13.00 -3.17
N ALA A 186 9.72 -13.90 -4.08
CA ALA A 186 10.67 -14.79 -4.74
C ALA A 186 11.46 -14.11 -5.88
N ALA A 187 10.88 -13.10 -6.53
CA ALA A 187 11.48 -12.44 -7.68
C ALA A 187 12.66 -11.53 -7.26
N PRO A 188 13.78 -11.55 -8.01
CA PRO A 188 14.83 -10.55 -7.84
C PRO A 188 14.27 -9.16 -8.17
N THR A 189 14.92 -8.12 -7.64
CA THR A 189 14.61 -6.75 -8.09
C THR A 189 15.37 -6.53 -9.39
N ILE A 190 14.67 -6.00 -10.40
CA ILE A 190 15.19 -5.76 -11.74
C ILE A 190 16.10 -4.53 -11.71
#